data_AF-A0A1W9MJH6-F1
#
_entry.id   AF-A0A1W9MJH6-F1
#
_cell.length_a   1.000
_cell.length_b   1.000
_cell.length_c   1.000
_cell.angle_alpha   90.00
_cell.angle_beta   90.00
_cell.angle_gamma   90.00
#
_symmetry.space_group_name_H-M   'P 1'
#
loop_
_entity.id
_entity.type
_entity.pdbx_description
1 polymer ?
#
loop_
_entity_poly.entity_id
_entity_poly.type
_entity_poly.pdbx_seq_one_letter_code
_entity_poly.pdbx_strand_id
1 'polypeptide(L)'
;MTPKGEEFAKVVKHRHETLKKLLKIVFVPDDVAERDACKLEHNLSPESISQLTKFINFIESRPIYPHWLEHFKTLCKTESYKCKKIKRVTSQ
;
A
#
# COMPACT_ATOMS: atom_id res chain seq x y z
N MET A 1 -2.33 -31.09 -12.70
CA MET A 1 -2.17 -29.95 -11.77
C MET A 1 -3.51 -29.74 -11.09
N THR A 2 -3.56 -29.68 -9.76
CA THR A 2 -4.82 -29.49 -9.02
C THR A 2 -5.22 -28.01 -9.02
N PRO A 3 -6.52 -27.67 -8.96
CA PRO A 3 -7.01 -26.28 -8.92
C PRO A 3 -6.35 -25.43 -7.81
N LYS A 4 -5.94 -26.07 -6.71
CA LYS A 4 -5.22 -25.45 -5.60
C LYS A 4 -3.82 -24.93 -5.97
N GLY A 5 -3.16 -25.51 -6.98
CA GLY A 5 -1.83 -25.08 -7.42
C GLY A 5 -1.83 -23.79 -8.25
N GLU A 6 -2.88 -23.56 -9.05
CA GLU A 6 -3.03 -22.34 -9.85
C GLU A 6 -3.45 -21.14 -9.00
N GLU A 7 -4.28 -21.37 -7.99
CA GLU A 7 -4.67 -20.33 -7.04
C GLU A 7 -3.46 -19.86 -6.22
N PHE A 8 -2.60 -20.80 -5.80
CA PHE A 8 -1.38 -20.49 -5.05
C PHE A 8 -0.34 -19.74 -5.90
N ALA A 9 -0.17 -20.11 -7.18
CA ALA A 9 0.73 -19.40 -8.10
C ALA A 9 0.25 -17.96 -8.41
N LYS A 10 -1.07 -17.73 -8.50
CA LYS A 10 -1.65 -16.38 -8.56
C LYS A 10 -1.40 -15.60 -7.28
N VAL A 11 -1.51 -16.24 -6.12
CA VAL A 11 -1.26 -15.61 -4.81
C VAL A 11 0.20 -15.20 -4.64
N VAL A 12 1.18 -15.99 -5.12
CA VAL A 12 2.61 -15.65 -5.05
C VAL A 12 2.97 -14.49 -5.97
N LYS A 13 2.57 -14.52 -7.25
CA LYS A 13 2.77 -13.38 -8.17
C LYS A 13 2.05 -12.10 -7.68
N HIS A 14 1.01 -12.27 -6.86
CA HIS A 14 0.29 -11.17 -6.23
C HIS A 14 1.03 -10.55 -5.03
N ARG A 15 1.97 -11.26 -4.38
CA ARG A 15 2.70 -10.73 -3.20
C ARG A 15 3.69 -9.64 -3.59
N HIS A 16 4.56 -9.91 -4.56
CA HIS A 16 5.51 -8.92 -5.09
C HIS A 16 4.80 -7.66 -5.58
N GLU A 17 3.76 -7.82 -6.39
CA GLU A 17 3.00 -6.71 -6.94
C GLU A 17 2.28 -5.89 -5.86
N THR A 18 1.70 -6.54 -4.85
CA THR A 18 1.11 -5.86 -3.70
C THR A 18 2.15 -5.01 -2.96
N LEU A 19 3.32 -5.58 -2.68
CA LEU A 19 4.38 -4.87 -1.95
C LEU A 19 4.98 -3.73 -2.78
N LYS A 20 5.24 -3.97 -4.07
CA LYS A 20 5.69 -2.93 -5.00
C LYS A 20 4.67 -1.79 -5.08
N LYS A 21 3.38 -2.09 -5.24
CA LYS A 21 2.31 -1.08 -5.24
C LYS A 21 2.27 -0.29 -3.95
N LEU A 22 2.37 -0.96 -2.80
CA LEU A 22 2.40 -0.30 -1.49
C LEU A 22 3.55 0.71 -1.42
N LEU A 23 4.76 0.28 -1.79
CA LEU A 23 5.96 1.12 -1.79
C LEU A 23 5.78 2.35 -2.72
N LYS A 24 5.16 2.16 -3.88
CA LYS A 24 4.83 3.27 -4.80
C LYS A 24 3.78 4.22 -4.24
N ILE A 25 2.76 3.72 -3.53
CA ILE A 25 1.75 4.55 -2.86
C ILE A 25 2.40 5.46 -1.82
N VAL A 26 3.44 4.98 -1.13
CA VAL A 26 4.24 5.78 -0.19
C VAL A 26 5.42 6.51 -0.84
N PHE A 27 5.38 6.67 -2.17
CA PHE A 27 6.32 7.48 -2.96
C PHE A 27 7.78 6.99 -2.96
N VAL A 28 8.01 5.69 -2.78
CA VAL A 28 9.32 5.08 -3.01
C VAL A 28 9.63 5.06 -4.52
N PRO A 29 10.86 5.40 -4.96
CA PRO A 29 11.28 5.30 -6.36
C PRO A 29 11.06 3.90 -6.94
N ASP A 30 10.74 3.79 -8.24
CA ASP A 30 10.30 2.54 -8.86
C ASP A 30 11.38 1.43 -8.80
N ASP A 31 12.64 1.79 -9.00
CA ASP A 31 13.79 0.88 -8.90
C ASP A 31 14.01 0.35 -7.47
N VAL A 32 13.83 1.22 -6.48
CA VAL A 32 13.90 0.86 -5.06
C VAL A 32 12.71 -0.01 -4.66
N ALA A 33 11.51 0.35 -5.11
CA ALA A 33 10.28 -0.39 -4.85
C ALA A 33 10.34 -1.81 -5.42
N GLU A 34 10.87 -1.98 -6.63
CA GLU A 34 11.09 -3.30 -7.24
C GLU A 34 12.02 -4.16 -6.39
N ARG A 35 13.21 -3.64 -6.07
CA ARG A 35 14.22 -4.38 -5.31
C ARG A 35 13.73 -4.75 -3.90
N ASP A 36 13.06 -3.83 -3.22
CA ASP A 36 12.67 -4.03 -1.84
C ASP A 36 11.38 -4.87 -1.73
N ALA A 37 10.49 -4.84 -2.73
CA ALA A 37 9.36 -5.77 -2.81
C ALA A 37 9.83 -7.23 -2.86
N CYS A 38 10.86 -7.55 -3.66
CA CYS A 38 11.44 -8.90 -3.70
C CYS A 38 11.95 -9.35 -2.32
N LYS A 39 12.61 -8.43 -1.57
CA LYS A 39 13.12 -8.76 -0.22
C LYS A 39 11.99 -8.95 0.78
N LEU A 40 10.97 -8.09 0.74
CA LEU A 40 9.85 -8.12 1.67
C LEU A 40 8.95 -9.33 1.45
N GLU A 41 8.76 -9.75 0.19
CA GLU A 41 7.92 -10.90 -0.15
C GLU A 41 8.33 -12.18 0.60
N HIS A 42 9.63 -12.42 0.71
CA HIS A 42 10.16 -13.62 1.36
C HIS A 42 10.10 -13.57 2.89
N ASN A 43 9.95 -12.38 3.47
CA ASN A 43 10.01 -12.17 4.93
C ASN A 43 8.65 -11.90 5.57
N LEU A 44 7.62 -11.61 4.78
CA LEU A 44 6.27 -11.35 5.29
C LEU A 44 5.40 -12.60 5.32
N SER A 45 4.62 -12.71 6.40
CA SER A 45 3.65 -13.78 6.57
C SER A 45 2.53 -13.68 5.49
N PRO A 46 1.90 -14.80 5.11
CA PRO A 46 0.76 -14.79 4.19
C PRO A 46 -0.38 -13.88 4.66
N GLU A 47 -0.65 -13.82 5.97
CA GLU A 47 -1.67 -12.98 6.60
C GLU A 47 -1.38 -11.50 6.42
N SER A 48 -0.11 -11.10 6.60
CA SER A 48 0.33 -9.71 6.43
C SER A 48 0.12 -9.25 5.00
N ILE A 49 0.53 -10.06 4.02
CA ILE A 49 0.36 -9.74 2.60
C ILE A 49 -1.12 -9.71 2.21
N SER A 50 -1.93 -10.63 2.73
CA SER A 50 -3.39 -10.61 2.51
C SER A 50 -4.04 -9.31 3.00
N GLN A 51 -3.66 -8.83 4.19
CA GLN A 51 -4.18 -7.56 4.72
C GLN A 51 -3.69 -6.34 3.94
N LEU A 52 -2.41 -6.33 3.52
CA LEU A 52 -1.86 -5.25 2.68
C LEU A 52 -2.56 -5.20 1.31
N THR A 53 -2.81 -6.35 0.68
CA THR A 53 -3.61 -6.43 -0.55
C THR A 53 -4.98 -5.78 -0.37
N LYS A 54 -5.72 -6.13 0.69
CA LYS A 54 -7.05 -5.56 0.95
C LYS A 54 -6.98 -4.04 1.14
N PHE A 55 -5.95 -3.55 1.84
CA PHE A 55 -5.74 -2.13 2.07
C PHE A 55 -5.48 -1.36 0.77
N ILE A 56 -4.62 -1.89 -0.11
CA ILE A 56 -4.34 -1.29 -1.42
C ILE A 56 -5.60 -1.27 -2.28
N ASN A 57 -6.31 -2.40 -2.37
CA ASN A 57 -7.57 -2.47 -3.11
C ASN A 57 -8.60 -1.47 -2.57
N PHE A 58 -8.68 -1.30 -1.25
CA PHE A 58 -9.55 -0.30 -0.64
C PHE A 58 -9.17 1.13 -1.03
N ILE A 59 -7.88 1.46 -1.10
CA ILE A 59 -7.42 2.78 -1.56
C ILE A 59 -7.76 2.98 -3.05
N GLU A 60 -7.43 2.00 -3.89
CA GLU A 60 -7.66 2.05 -5.35
C GLU A 60 -9.15 2.09 -5.70
N SER A 61 -10.03 1.50 -4.89
CA SER A 61 -11.48 1.46 -5.15
C SER A 61 -12.21 2.77 -4.83
N ARG A 62 -11.53 3.77 -4.24
CA ARG A 62 -12.19 5.05 -3.89
C ARG A 62 -12.19 5.97 -5.12
N PRO A 63 -13.34 6.61 -5.45
CA PRO A 63 -13.40 7.56 -6.55
C PRO A 63 -12.59 8.84 -6.31
N ILE A 64 -12.22 9.09 -5.03
CA ILE A 64 -11.48 10.27 -4.60
C ILE A 64 -10.23 9.80 -3.89
N TYR A 65 -9.07 10.27 -4.35
CA TYR A 65 -7.78 9.99 -3.72
C TYR A 65 -7.78 10.54 -2.27
N PRO A 66 -7.40 9.74 -1.26
CA PRO A 66 -7.50 10.16 0.13
C PRO A 66 -6.70 11.43 0.42
N HIS A 67 -7.31 12.42 1.08
CA HIS A 67 -6.64 13.67 1.47
C HIS A 67 -5.34 13.44 2.24
N TRP A 68 -5.26 12.40 3.07
CA TRP A 68 -4.05 12.10 3.83
C TRP A 68 -2.88 11.65 2.94
N LEU A 69 -3.13 11.04 1.77
CA LEU A 69 -2.07 10.71 0.82
C LEU A 69 -1.58 11.96 0.08
N GLU A 70 -2.46 12.91 -0.25
CA GLU A 70 -2.03 14.22 -0.77
C GLU A 70 -1.19 15.00 0.25
N HIS A 71 -1.60 14.95 1.52
CA HIS A 71 -0.83 15.52 2.63
C HIS A 71 0.54 14.84 2.76
N PHE A 72 0.59 13.51 2.67
CA PHE A 72 1.82 12.73 2.71
C PHE A 72 2.74 13.07 1.53
N LYS A 73 2.20 13.19 0.32
CA LYS A 73 2.93 13.64 -0.88
C LYS A 73 3.54 15.03 -0.69
N THR A 74 2.81 15.93 -0.03
CA THR A 74 3.30 17.27 0.29
C THR A 74 4.46 17.19 1.28
N LEU A 75 4.32 16.40 2.36
CA LEU A 75 5.38 16.16 3.34
C LEU A 75 6.67 15.65 2.66
N CYS A 76 6.57 14.69 1.74
CA CYS A 76 7.72 14.14 1.02
C CYS A 76 8.46 15.19 0.18
N LYS A 77 7.81 16.28 -0.23
CA LYS A 77 8.41 17.35 -1.05
C LYS A 77 8.98 18.50 -0.23
N THR A 78 8.39 18.81 0.93
CA THR A 78 8.66 20.06 1.66
C THR A 78 9.28 19.86 3.03
N GLU A 79 9.53 18.60 3.46
CA GLU A 79 9.98 18.19 4.80
C GLU A 79 9.17 18.77 5.99
N SER A 80 8.02 19.40 5.69
CA SER A 80 7.15 20.01 6.67
C SER A 80 5.71 19.99 6.15
N TYR A 81 4.84 19.29 6.88
CA TYR A 81 3.39 19.31 6.68
C TYR A 81 2.71 19.68 7.99
N LYS A 82 2.13 20.88 8.08
CA LYS A 82 1.30 21.28 9.21
C LYS A 82 -0.10 20.71 9.00
N CYS A 83 -0.37 19.54 9.59
CA CYS A 83 -1.71 19.00 9.67
C CYS A 83 -2.61 19.99 10.45
N LYS A 84 -3.53 20.67 9.75
CA LYS A 84 -4.58 21.45 10.42
C LYS A 84 -5.48 20.44 11.11
N LYS A 85 -5.38 20.32 12.44
CA LYS A 85 -6.27 19.47 13.24
C LYS A 85 -7.71 19.81 12.86
N ILE A 86 -8.40 18.88 12.22
CA ILE A 86 -9.84 19.00 12.01
C ILE A 86 -10.43 18.99 13.43
N LYS A 87 -10.98 20.13 13.89
CA LYS A 87 -11.75 20.15 15.13
C LYS A 87 -12.89 19.16 14.93
N ARG A 88 -12.83 18.02 15.61
CA ARG A 88 -13.98 17.12 15.70
C ARG A 88 -15.12 17.97 16.26
N VAL A 89 -16.14 18.25 15.46
CA VAL A 89 -17.42 18.67 15.99
C VAL A 89 -17.95 17.44 16.70
N THR A 90 -17.78 17.40 18.02
CA THR A 90 -18.56 16.51 18.88
C THR A 90 -19.99 17.03 18.79
N SER A 91 -20.79 16.43 17.90
CA SER A 91 -22.24 16.53 18.02
C SER A 91 -22.64 15.81 19.30
N GLN A 92 -23.26 16.59 20.17
CA GLN A 92 -23.82 16.22 21.46
C GLN A 92 -25.08 15.36 21.27
#